data_AF-A0A534S8E5-F1
#
_entry.id   AF-A0A534S8E5-F1
#
_cell.length_a   1.000
_cell.length_b   1.000
_cell.length_c   1.000
_cell.angle_alpha   90.00
_cell.angle_beta   90.00
_cell.angle_gamma   90.00
#
_symmetry.space_group_name_H-M   'P 1'
#
loop_
_entity.id
_entity.type
_entity.pdbx_description
1 polymer ?
#
loop_
_entity_poly.entity_id
_entity_poly.type
_entity_poly.pdbx_seq_one_letter_code
_entity_poly.pdbx_strand_id
1 'polypeptide(L)'
;MEHSTLVVLSEALLRLILGWRMLISGLSNVRRWPNPVQTASILFPKGATFFGFLATFLMVVGGFGVAAGIQTPICAVMIVIFLIPTFGLHWHWLKVLPAMVPVVKAAIKDEKAQNYFRSFDRQSYHAHEVGLRDNLVFVAAAIYFAVRGSAGFGIDNWFSHWVIRLF
;
A
#
# COMPACT_ATOMS: atom_id res chain seq x y z
N MET A 1 10.81 -7.12 -31.72
CA MET A 1 9.48 -7.29 -31.09
C MET A 1 8.58 -6.19 -31.60
N GLU A 2 7.32 -6.50 -31.91
CA GLU A 2 6.33 -5.49 -32.27
C GLU A 2 6.05 -4.56 -31.08
N HIS A 3 5.74 -3.29 -31.38
CA HIS A 3 5.44 -2.28 -30.35
C HIS A 3 4.30 -2.72 -29.41
N SER A 4 3.30 -3.40 -29.97
CA SER A 4 2.17 -4.01 -29.24
C SER A 4 2.63 -4.99 -28.16
N THR A 5 3.58 -5.88 -28.48
CA THR A 5 4.12 -6.87 -27.53
C THR A 5 4.89 -6.21 -26.39
N LEU A 6 5.66 -5.16 -26.69
CA LEU A 6 6.42 -4.43 -25.68
C LEU A 6 5.50 -3.74 -24.68
N VAL A 7 4.43 -3.09 -25.16
CA VAL A 7 3.43 -2.44 -24.30
C VAL A 7 2.79 -3.44 -23.34
N VAL A 8 2.36 -4.61 -23.85
CA VAL A 8 1.73 -5.65 -23.03
C VAL A 8 2.68 -6.19 -21.95
N LEU A 9 3.96 -6.40 -22.27
CA LEU A 9 4.95 -6.85 -21.30
C LEU A 9 5.23 -5.79 -20.24
N SER A 10 5.32 -4.52 -20.63
CA SER A 10 5.48 -3.41 -19.69
C SER A 10 4.30 -3.28 -18.74
N GLU A 11 3.07 -3.40 -19.24
CA GLU A 11 1.86 -3.39 -18.41
C GLU A 11 1.81 -4.59 -17.46
N ALA A 12 2.16 -5.79 -17.93
CA ALA A 12 2.24 -6.97 -17.08
C ALA A 12 3.28 -6.82 -15.95
N LEU A 13 4.44 -6.24 -16.26
CA LEU A 13 5.47 -5.95 -15.26
C LEU A 13 4.98 -4.91 -14.24
N LEU A 14 4.37 -3.82 -14.68
CA LEU A 14 3.82 -2.79 -13.80
C LEU A 14 2.76 -3.35 -12.87
N ARG A 15 1.89 -4.22 -13.40
CA ARG A 15 0.85 -4.94 -12.67
C ARG A 15 1.45 -5.84 -11.58
N LEU A 16 2.50 -6.60 -11.92
CA LEU A 16 3.22 -7.44 -10.97
C LEU A 16 3.88 -6.62 -9.86
N ILE A 17 4.54 -5.50 -10.20
CA ILE A 17 5.18 -4.62 -9.22
C ILE A 17 4.14 -4.05 -8.24
N LEU A 18 3.03 -3.52 -8.76
CA LEU A 18 1.95 -2.97 -7.95
C LEU A 18 1.36 -4.04 -7.02
N GLY A 19 0.99 -5.20 -7.58
CA GLY A 19 0.41 -6.29 -6.79
C GLY A 19 1.38 -6.84 -5.74
N TRP A 20 2.65 -7.03 -6.10
CA TRP A 20 3.71 -7.48 -5.19
C TRP A 20 3.91 -6.53 -4.01
N ARG A 21 3.94 -5.22 -4.27
CA ARG A 21 4.06 -4.20 -3.22
C ARG A 21 2.93 -4.28 -2.19
N MET A 22 1.69 -4.51 -2.65
CA MET A 22 0.53 -4.67 -1.77
C MET A 22 0.58 -6.00 -1.02
N LEU A 23 0.99 -7.07 -1.68
CA LEU A 23 1.14 -8.41 -1.08
C LEU A 23 2.16 -8.44 0.04
N ILE A 24 3.37 -7.89 -0.16
CA ILE A 24 4.40 -7.82 0.90
C ILE A 24 3.81 -7.16 2.15
N SER A 25 3.15 -6.03 1.97
CA SER A 25 2.64 -5.26 3.09
C SER A 25 1.41 -5.91 3.72
N GLY A 26 0.54 -6.55 2.92
CA GLY A 26 -0.62 -7.30 3.41
C GLY A 26 -0.21 -8.53 4.21
N LEU A 27 0.74 -9.32 3.71
CA LEU A 27 1.31 -10.47 4.42
C LEU A 27 2.04 -10.05 5.70
N SER A 28 2.74 -8.92 5.68
CA SER A 28 3.34 -8.33 6.88
C SER A 28 2.27 -8.00 7.92
N ASN A 29 1.15 -7.39 7.51
CA ASN A 29 0.04 -7.07 8.40
C ASN A 29 -0.60 -8.32 9.01
N VAL A 30 -0.75 -9.40 8.24
CA VAL A 30 -1.24 -10.69 8.74
C VAL A 30 -0.30 -11.27 9.80
N ARG A 31 1.02 -11.29 9.51
CA ARG A 31 2.03 -11.84 10.43
C ARG A 31 2.19 -11.03 11.72
N ARG A 32 1.95 -9.72 11.65
CA ARG A 32 2.13 -8.77 12.76
C ARG A 32 0.81 -8.40 13.41
N TRP A 33 -0.24 -9.18 13.22
CA TRP A 33 -1.52 -8.94 13.89
C TRP A 33 -1.32 -8.90 15.41
N PRO A 34 -1.91 -7.94 16.16
CA PRO A 34 -2.91 -6.95 15.75
C PRO A 34 -2.36 -5.55 15.41
N ASN A 35 -1.09 -5.39 15.05
CA ASN A 35 -0.51 -4.09 14.69
C ASN A 35 -1.30 -3.27 13.65
N PRO A 36 -1.85 -3.84 12.55
CA PRO A 36 -2.69 -3.07 11.63
C PRO A 36 -3.96 -2.51 12.28
N VAL A 37 -4.50 -3.15 13.32
CA VAL A 37 -5.63 -2.61 14.10
C VAL A 37 -5.21 -1.39 14.90
N GLN A 38 -4.03 -1.43 15.53
CA GLN A 38 -3.47 -0.28 16.25
C GLN A 38 -3.13 0.87 15.30
N THR A 39 -2.74 0.57 14.07
CA THR A 39 -2.52 1.59 13.05
C THR A 39 -3.85 2.19 12.59
N ALA A 40 -4.87 1.35 12.39
CA ALA A 40 -6.21 1.79 12.00
C ALA A 40 -6.87 2.67 13.07
N SER A 41 -6.59 2.47 14.36
CA SER A 41 -7.17 3.28 15.44
C SER A 41 -6.76 4.76 15.40
N ILE A 42 -5.65 5.08 14.73
CA ILE A 42 -5.21 6.47 14.49
C ILE A 42 -6.23 7.23 13.63
N LEU A 43 -6.82 6.57 12.65
CA LEU A 43 -7.76 7.17 11.70
C LEU A 43 -9.23 6.86 12.05
N PHE A 44 -9.48 5.67 12.56
CA PHE A 44 -10.80 5.14 12.86
C PHE A 44 -10.86 4.63 14.30
N PRO A 45 -10.88 5.54 15.30
CA PRO A 45 -10.84 5.16 16.72
C PRO A 45 -12.06 4.29 17.11
N LYS A 46 -13.21 4.53 16.47
CA LYS A 46 -14.37 3.63 16.54
C LYS A 46 -14.32 2.69 15.33
N GLY A 47 -14.20 1.39 15.60
CA GLY A 47 -14.17 0.36 14.55
C GLY A 47 -12.78 -0.01 14.03
N ALA A 48 -11.70 0.35 14.73
CA ALA A 48 -10.31 0.04 14.35
C ALA A 48 -10.10 -1.43 13.94
N THR A 49 -10.73 -2.38 14.63
CA THR A 49 -10.64 -3.81 14.31
C THR A 49 -11.21 -4.12 12.93
N PHE A 50 -12.38 -3.56 12.62
CA PHE A 50 -13.02 -3.73 11.32
C PHE A 50 -12.17 -3.10 10.20
N PHE A 51 -11.73 -1.86 10.39
CA PHE A 51 -10.93 -1.16 9.37
C PHE A 51 -9.53 -1.75 9.20
N GLY A 52 -8.90 -2.24 10.28
CA GLY A 52 -7.61 -2.93 10.22
C GLY A 52 -7.72 -4.27 9.48
N PHE A 53 -8.80 -5.02 9.71
CA PHE A 53 -9.11 -6.22 8.93
C PHE A 53 -9.37 -5.87 7.47
N LEU A 54 -10.27 -4.90 7.20
CA LEU A 54 -10.63 -4.48 5.85
C LEU A 54 -9.40 -4.02 5.05
N ALA A 55 -8.55 -3.18 5.64
CA ALA A 55 -7.31 -2.75 5.00
C ALA A 55 -6.42 -3.95 4.63
N THR A 56 -6.21 -4.87 5.57
CA THR A 56 -5.40 -6.08 5.32
C THR A 56 -6.01 -6.95 4.22
N PHE A 57 -7.32 -7.13 4.23
CA PHE A 57 -8.06 -7.87 3.20
C PHE A 57 -7.92 -7.21 1.82
N LEU A 58 -8.16 -5.91 1.72
CA LEU A 58 -8.04 -5.14 0.48
C LEU A 58 -6.63 -5.25 -0.12
N MET A 59 -5.59 -5.18 0.72
CA MET A 59 -4.20 -5.30 0.28
C MET A 59 -3.86 -6.71 -0.25
N VAL A 60 -4.27 -7.75 0.47
CA VAL A 60 -3.95 -9.13 0.09
C VAL A 60 -4.74 -9.54 -1.14
N VAL A 61 -6.05 -9.36 -1.12
CA VAL A 61 -6.93 -9.77 -2.22
C VAL A 61 -6.76 -8.86 -3.43
N GLY A 62 -6.72 -7.54 -3.23
CA GLY A 62 -6.46 -6.59 -4.31
C GLY A 62 -5.07 -6.78 -4.91
N GLY A 63 -4.04 -6.92 -4.07
CA GLY A 63 -2.67 -7.15 -4.51
C GLY A 63 -2.50 -8.46 -5.29
N PHE A 64 -3.07 -9.56 -4.80
CA PHE A 64 -3.06 -10.84 -5.49
C PHE A 64 -3.82 -10.76 -6.82
N GLY A 65 -5.05 -10.24 -6.80
CA GLY A 65 -5.88 -10.14 -7.98
C GLY A 65 -5.25 -9.28 -9.07
N VAL A 66 -4.64 -8.15 -8.72
CA VAL A 66 -3.86 -7.35 -9.68
C VAL A 66 -2.66 -8.15 -10.19
N ALA A 67 -1.80 -8.70 -9.33
CA ALA A 67 -0.61 -9.45 -9.75
C ALA A 67 -0.93 -10.65 -10.67
N ALA A 68 -1.99 -11.40 -10.35
CA ALA A 68 -2.46 -12.54 -11.14
C ALA A 68 -3.28 -12.11 -12.37
N GLY A 69 -3.86 -10.92 -12.33
CA GLY A 69 -4.65 -10.33 -13.41
C GLY A 69 -6.02 -10.98 -13.43
N ILE A 70 -6.63 -11.09 -12.25
CA ILE A 70 -7.94 -11.65 -11.99
C ILE A 70 -8.82 -10.51 -11.52
N GLN A 71 -9.91 -10.26 -12.23
CA GLN A 71 -10.80 -9.11 -12.02
C GLN A 71 -10.01 -7.83 -11.79
N THR A 72 -9.00 -7.60 -12.65
CA THR A 72 -8.00 -6.54 -12.50
C THR A 72 -8.62 -5.18 -12.19
N PRO A 73 -9.74 -4.75 -12.83
CA PRO A 73 -10.41 -3.51 -12.47
C PRO A 73 -10.87 -3.45 -11.00
N ILE A 74 -11.56 -4.49 -10.53
CA ILE A 74 -12.11 -4.56 -9.17
C ILE A 74 -10.97 -4.61 -8.15
N CYS A 75 -9.98 -5.46 -8.40
CA CYS A 75 -8.83 -5.59 -7.50
C CYS A 75 -8.00 -4.31 -7.44
N ALA A 76 -7.89 -3.56 -8.55
CA ALA A 76 -7.25 -2.26 -8.56
C ALA A 76 -8.06 -1.21 -7.78
N VAL A 77 -9.40 -1.22 -7.89
CA VAL A 77 -10.28 -0.38 -7.05
C VAL A 77 -10.10 -0.69 -5.56
N MET A 78 -9.98 -1.97 -5.18
CA MET A 78 -9.68 -2.35 -3.79
C MET A 78 -8.38 -1.73 -3.29
N ILE A 79 -7.33 -1.72 -4.12
CA ILE A 79 -6.05 -1.07 -3.80
C ILE A 79 -6.23 0.45 -3.66
N VAL A 80 -7.01 1.11 -4.53
CA VAL A 80 -7.30 2.54 -4.42
C VAL A 80 -8.00 2.87 -3.09
N ILE A 81 -9.05 2.10 -2.74
CA ILE A 81 -9.79 2.27 -1.48
C ILE A 81 -8.86 2.10 -0.28
N PHE A 82 -7.94 1.13 -0.34
CA PHE A 82 -6.94 0.95 0.70
C PHE A 82 -5.95 2.11 0.78
N LEU A 83 -5.44 2.62 -0.36
CA LEU A 83 -4.39 3.62 -0.40
C LEU A 83 -4.86 5.00 0.07
N ILE A 84 -6.10 5.41 -0.20
CA ILE A 84 -6.58 6.75 0.15
C ILE A 84 -6.44 7.07 1.65
N PRO A 85 -6.88 6.22 2.59
CA PRO A 85 -6.68 6.46 4.02
C PRO A 85 -5.20 6.54 4.44
N THR A 86 -4.29 5.85 3.75
CA THR A 86 -2.88 5.84 4.14
C THR A 86 -2.21 7.20 4.04
N PHE A 87 -2.68 8.10 3.17
CA PHE A 87 -2.20 9.49 3.14
C PHE A 87 -2.43 10.20 4.47
N GLY A 88 -3.61 9.98 5.09
CA GLY A 88 -3.92 10.51 6.41
C GLY A 88 -2.99 9.95 7.49
N LEU A 89 -2.64 8.65 7.39
CA LEU A 89 -1.69 8.01 8.31
C LEU A 89 -0.28 8.62 8.19
N HIS A 90 0.23 8.77 6.97
CA HIS A 90 1.53 9.39 6.74
C HIS A 90 1.55 10.84 7.23
N TRP A 91 0.50 11.60 6.93
CA TRP A 91 0.37 12.98 7.40
C TRP A 91 0.32 13.09 8.93
N HIS A 92 -0.38 12.17 9.60
CA HIS A 92 -0.39 12.08 11.05
C HIS A 92 1.04 11.90 11.61
N TRP A 93 1.79 10.93 11.11
CA TRP A 93 3.15 10.67 11.60
C TRP A 93 4.14 11.79 11.28
N LEU A 94 4.01 12.46 10.13
CA LEU A 94 4.84 13.63 9.81
C LEU A 94 4.60 14.80 10.78
N LYS A 95 3.41 14.90 11.38
CA LYS A 95 3.12 15.89 12.42
C LYS A 95 3.55 15.44 13.81
N VAL A 96 3.36 14.16 14.12
CA VAL A 96 3.55 13.61 15.47
C VAL A 96 5.00 13.32 15.78
N LEU A 97 5.77 12.75 14.83
CA LEU A 97 7.17 12.37 15.06
C LEU A 97 8.02 13.54 15.55
N PRO A 98 8.02 14.73 14.89
CA PRO A 98 8.84 15.86 15.35
C PRO A 98 8.51 16.33 16.77
N ALA A 99 7.23 16.24 17.16
CA ALA A 99 6.78 16.61 18.50
C ALA A 99 7.22 15.59 19.57
N MET A 100 7.38 14.31 19.20
CA MET A 100 7.81 13.25 20.11
C MET A 100 9.33 13.23 20.33
N VAL A 101 10.14 13.69 19.36
CA VAL A 101 11.61 13.69 19.45
C VAL A 101 12.16 14.27 20.76
N PRO A 102 11.79 15.50 21.19
CA PRO A 102 12.36 16.06 22.42
C PRO A 102 11.94 15.27 23.66
N VAL A 103 10.71 14.74 23.69
CA VAL A 103 10.17 13.96 24.81
C VAL A 103 10.94 12.64 24.97
N VAL A 104 11.12 11.91 23.87
CA VAL A 104 11.84 10.63 23.88
C VAL A 104 13.32 10.84 24.17
N LYS A 105 13.95 11.87 23.56
CA LYS A 105 15.36 12.17 23.81
C LYS A 105 15.63 12.52 25.28
N ALA A 106 14.74 13.28 25.93
CA ALA A 106 14.87 13.60 27.36
C ALA A 106 14.72 12.37 28.27
N ALA A 107 13.96 11.35 27.84
CA ALA A 107 13.79 10.11 28.59
C ALA A 107 14.98 9.14 28.47
N ILE A 108 15.80 9.26 27.41
CA ILE A 108 16.97 8.40 27.19
C ILE A 108 18.17 8.97 27.95
N LYS A 109 18.63 8.25 28.98
CA LYS A 109 19.79 8.65 29.80
C LYS A 109 21.14 8.32 29.15
N ASP A 110 21.20 7.32 28.29
CA ASP A 110 22.43 6.87 27.62
C ASP A 110 22.68 7.68 26.33
N GLU A 111 23.81 8.39 26.27
CA GLU A 111 24.23 9.18 25.11
C GLU A 111 24.38 8.34 23.83
N LYS A 112 24.83 7.08 23.94
CA LYS A 112 24.95 6.19 22.78
C LYS A 112 23.58 5.83 22.22
N ALA A 113 22.63 5.54 23.10
CA ALA A 113 21.23 5.30 22.72
C ALA A 113 20.57 6.55 22.11
N GLN A 114 20.90 7.76 22.59
CA GLN A 114 20.42 9.00 21.97
C GLN A 114 20.91 9.16 20.53
N ASN A 115 22.16 8.77 20.23
CA ASN A 115 22.69 8.82 18.88
C ASN A 115 22.00 7.83 17.92
N TYR A 116 21.67 6.62 18.39
CA TYR A 116 20.86 5.68 17.62
C TYR A 116 19.43 6.18 17.42
N PHE A 117 18.84 6.80 18.44
CA PHE A 117 17.51 7.39 18.30
C PHE A 117 17.49 8.51 17.26
N ARG A 118 18.55 9.33 17.18
CA ARG A 118 18.65 10.40 16.18
C ARG A 118 18.66 9.87 14.74
N SER A 119 19.36 8.76 14.48
CA SER A 119 19.35 8.15 13.14
C SER A 119 18.00 7.50 12.83
N PHE A 120 17.41 6.81 13.81
CA PHE A 120 16.08 6.20 13.70
C PHE A 120 14.99 7.23 13.41
N ASP A 121 14.96 8.35 14.14
CA ASP A 121 14.01 9.43 13.95
C ASP A 121 14.07 10.00 12.52
N ARG A 122 15.28 10.35 12.07
CA ARG A 122 15.49 10.86 10.72
C ARG A 122 15.01 9.88 9.64
N GLN A 123 15.33 8.59 9.81
CA GLN A 123 14.89 7.55 8.87
C GLN A 123 13.37 7.35 8.90
N SER A 124 12.76 7.37 10.09
CA SER A 124 11.32 7.20 10.27
C SER A 124 10.54 8.36 9.64
N TYR A 125 10.97 9.60 9.89
CA TYR A 125 10.37 10.78 9.27
C TYR A 125 10.46 10.72 7.74
N HIS A 126 11.67 10.43 7.22
CA HIS A 126 11.88 10.32 5.78
C HIS A 126 11.05 9.20 5.14
N ALA A 127 10.88 8.06 5.82
CA ALA A 127 10.05 6.96 5.34
C ALA A 127 8.58 7.39 5.16
N HIS A 128 8.06 8.28 6.00
CA HIS A 128 6.70 8.81 5.81
C HIS A 128 6.61 9.84 4.69
N GLU A 129 7.63 10.66 4.44
CA GLU A 129 7.67 11.58 3.30
C GLU A 129 7.70 10.82 1.97
N VAL A 130 8.57 9.82 1.86
CA VAL A 130 8.68 8.97 0.68
C VAL A 130 7.40 8.15 0.51
N GLY A 131 6.85 7.62 1.61
CA GLY A 131 5.60 6.86 1.59
C GLY A 131 4.41 7.62 0.99
N LEU A 132 4.29 8.94 1.22
CA LEU A 132 3.28 9.75 0.52
C LEU A 132 3.48 9.75 -1.00
N ARG A 133 4.71 9.94 -1.46
CA ARG A 133 5.05 10.02 -2.89
C ARG A 133 4.84 8.67 -3.58
N ASP A 134 5.31 7.61 -2.94
CA ASP A 134 5.13 6.24 -3.43
C ASP A 134 3.64 5.89 -3.53
N ASN A 135 2.85 6.25 -2.52
CA ASN A 135 1.41 5.98 -2.55
C ASN A 135 0.71 6.76 -3.67
N LEU A 136 1.15 7.96 -4.05
CA LEU A 136 0.62 8.67 -5.23
C LEU A 136 0.88 7.87 -6.52
N VAL A 137 2.10 7.35 -6.69
CA VAL A 137 2.45 6.52 -7.85
C VAL A 137 1.62 5.24 -7.88
N PHE A 138 1.44 4.58 -6.73
CA PHE A 138 0.62 3.37 -6.63
C PHE A 138 -0.86 3.64 -6.88
N VAL A 139 -1.41 4.77 -6.42
CA VAL A 139 -2.78 5.17 -6.74
C VAL A 139 -2.93 5.41 -8.24
N ALA A 140 -1.99 6.13 -8.88
CA ALA A 140 -2.03 6.36 -10.32
C ALA A 140 -1.98 5.04 -11.11
N ALA A 141 -1.09 4.12 -10.74
CA ALA A 141 -1.00 2.79 -11.35
C ALA A 141 -2.27 1.97 -11.11
N ALA A 142 -2.86 2.03 -9.92
CA ALA A 142 -4.11 1.33 -9.62
C ALA A 142 -5.28 1.93 -10.41
N ILE A 143 -5.39 3.25 -10.53
CA ILE A 143 -6.42 3.90 -11.38
C ILE A 143 -6.27 3.49 -12.83
N TYR A 144 -5.02 3.46 -13.33
CA TYR A 144 -4.73 2.99 -14.68
C TYR A 144 -5.28 1.57 -14.90
N PHE A 145 -5.02 0.61 -13.99
CA PHE A 145 -5.54 -0.75 -14.09
C PHE A 145 -7.05 -0.87 -13.79
N ALA A 146 -7.61 0.05 -13.00
CA ALA A 146 -9.05 0.14 -12.78
C ALA A 146 -9.81 0.48 -14.06
N VAL A 147 -9.25 1.37 -14.89
CA VAL A 147 -9.84 1.78 -16.17
C VAL A 147 -9.48 0.82 -17.30
N ARG A 148 -8.21 0.44 -17.40
CA ARG A 148 -7.70 -0.33 -18.55
C ARG A 148 -7.91 -1.84 -18.40
N GLY A 149 -8.01 -2.35 -17.17
CA GLY A 149 -7.99 -3.78 -16.90
C GLY A 149 -6.63 -4.42 -17.22
N SER A 150 -6.60 -5.75 -17.40
CA SER A 150 -5.38 -6.45 -17.82
C SER A 150 -5.40 -6.67 -19.34
N ALA A 151 -4.52 -6.01 -20.09
CA ALA A 151 -4.45 -6.18 -21.55
C ALA A 151 -3.59 -7.39 -21.99
N GLY A 152 -2.74 -7.94 -21.13
CA GLY A 152 -2.08 -9.21 -21.43
C GLY A 152 -1.38 -9.91 -20.28
N PHE A 153 -1.18 -11.22 -20.47
CA PHE A 153 -0.68 -12.20 -19.49
C PHE A 153 -1.46 -12.24 -18.15
N GLY A 154 -2.61 -11.58 -18.05
CA GLY A 154 -3.54 -11.74 -16.94
C GLY A 154 -4.54 -12.86 -17.21
N ILE A 155 -4.97 -13.54 -16.14
CA ILE A 155 -6.00 -14.59 -16.19
C ILE A 155 -7.31 -14.06 -16.79
N ASP A 156 -7.61 -12.78 -16.61
CA ASP A 156 -8.73 -12.06 -17.25
C ASP A 156 -8.77 -12.24 -18.77
N ASN A 157 -7.61 -12.34 -19.41
CA ASN A 157 -7.51 -12.52 -20.86
C ASN A 157 -7.75 -13.96 -21.29
N TRP A 158 -7.50 -14.92 -20.40
CA TRP A 158 -7.73 -16.34 -20.67
C TRP A 158 -9.20 -16.72 -20.46
N PHE A 159 -9.91 -16.00 -19.60
CA PHE A 159 -11.32 -16.23 -19.28
C PHE A 159 -12.16 -14.96 -19.51
N SER A 160 -12.18 -14.47 -20.75
CA SER A 160 -12.81 -13.20 -21.15
C SER A 160 -14.29 -13.04 -20.75
N HIS A 161 -14.99 -14.14 -20.46
CA HIS A 161 -16.40 -14.17 -20.03
C HIS A 161 -16.62 -14.05 -18.51
N TRP A 162 -15.58 -14.16 -17.68
CA TRP A 162 -15.66 -14.13 -16.22
C TRP A 162 -15.37 -12.74 -15.62
N VAL A 163 -14.87 -11.83 -16.44
CA VAL A 163 -14.58 -10.45 -16.05
C VAL A 163 -15.88 -9.66 -16.00
N ILE A 164 -16.26 -9.18 -14.81
CA ILE A 164 -17.35 -8.22 -14.65
C ILE A 164 -16.91 -6.92 -15.33
N ARG A 165 -17.48 -6.61 -16.50
CA ARG A 165 -17.25 -5.34 -17.19
C ARG A 165 -18.10 -4.27 -16.51
N LEU A 166 -17.46 -3.41 -15.73
CA LEU A 166 -18.05 -2.13 -15.35
C LEU A 166 -17.83 -1.18 -16.54
N PHE A 167 -18.97 -0.75 -17.11
CA PHE A 167 -19.17 -0.08 -18.40
C PHE A 167 -18.10 0.92 -18.84
#